data_AF-A0A7R9FQZ1-F1
#
_entry.id   AF-A0A7R9FQZ1-F1
#
_cell.length_a   1.000
_cell.length_b   1.000
_cell.length_c   1.000
_cell.angle_alpha   90.00
_cell.angle_beta   90.00
_cell.angle_gamma   90.00
#
_symmetry.space_group_name_H-M   'P 1'
#
loop_
_entity.id
_entity.type
_entity.pdbx_description
1 polymer ?
#
loop_
_entity_poly.entity_id
_entity_poly.type
_entity_poly.pdbx_seq_one_letter_code
_entity_poly.pdbx_strand_id
1 'polypeptide(L)'
;MGNLRTFLTFDIVLRYLTHLGYKVRYVRNITDAGHLTDDGDAGEDKIEKRAKLEQLEPMEIVQKYTNSFHEVDKRNSYDFALWIKTPEAALQKWDSPWGEGCPGWHLECSAMGTKYLGKQFDIHGGGFDLKFPHHECEIAQSVGADGVTPVRYWMHSNMLTVNGTKMSKSLDNSFLPKELFSGTHPLLEKAYSPMSVRFFMLQSHYRSTLDFSNGALQAAERGFTRLLNCYKTLSKLEHKAGTVDAQEVLDVKQFCEAIYANINDDFNTAESIAVLFDMSKKINAYKEGVLSIGTLDAETYALLKTTFTVFFRDILGLDKEEEQDNNVTEGLMNLILELRKQVRANKDFASSDKIRDALNELNIKVKDGKDETTWSIEQ
;
A
#
# COMPACT_ATOMS: atom_id res chain seq x y z
N MET A 1 -0.74 -9.82 -1.83
CA MET A 1 -1.14 -8.55 -1.19
C MET A 1 -0.63 -8.36 0.25
N GLY A 2 -0.63 -9.39 1.11
CA GLY A 2 -0.13 -9.33 2.50
C GLY A 2 1.17 -8.52 2.68
N ASN A 3 2.24 -8.96 2.01
CA ASN A 3 3.57 -8.35 2.12
C ASN A 3 3.63 -6.91 1.59
N LEU A 4 2.75 -6.54 0.65
CA LEU A 4 2.75 -5.19 0.07
C LEU A 4 2.38 -4.16 1.13
N ARG A 5 1.46 -4.48 2.04
CA ARG A 5 1.08 -3.59 3.14
C ARG A 5 2.23 -3.35 4.12
N THR A 6 3.00 -4.38 4.43
CA THR A 6 4.23 -4.25 5.23
C THR A 6 5.19 -3.28 4.56
N PHE A 7 5.48 -3.48 3.27
CA PHE A 7 6.40 -2.61 2.53
C PHE A 7 5.91 -1.17 2.45
N LEU A 8 4.61 -0.96 2.27
CA LEU A 8 3.99 0.36 2.28
C LEU A 8 4.15 1.04 3.64
N THR A 9 3.93 0.31 4.74
CA THR A 9 4.08 0.84 6.10
C THR A 9 5.49 1.40 6.31
N PHE A 10 6.52 0.63 5.97
CA PHE A 10 7.90 1.09 6.13
C PHE A 10 8.32 2.17 5.14
N ASP A 11 7.67 2.27 3.98
CA ASP A 11 7.82 3.41 3.08
C ASP A 11 7.27 4.70 3.74
N ILE A 12 6.11 4.65 4.42
CA ILE A 12 5.59 5.80 5.18
C ILE A 12 6.55 6.20 6.31
N VAL A 13 7.03 5.23 7.09
CA VAL A 13 7.99 5.49 8.17
C VAL A 13 9.26 6.14 7.64
N LEU A 14 9.84 5.60 6.56
CA LEU A 14 11.03 6.14 5.91
C LEU A 14 10.81 7.58 5.44
N ARG A 15 9.72 7.83 4.72
CA ARG A 15 9.37 9.16 4.19
C ARG A 15 9.18 10.17 5.30
N TYR A 16 8.45 9.80 6.35
CA TYR A 16 8.19 10.72 7.45
C TYR A 16 9.44 11.04 8.28
N LEU A 17 10.25 10.04 8.61
CA LEU A 17 11.53 10.29 9.31
C LEU A 17 12.48 11.15 8.47
N THR A 18 12.52 10.92 7.16
CA THR A 18 13.34 11.76 6.26
C THR A 18 12.80 13.18 6.19
N HIS A 19 11.47 13.36 6.16
CA HIS A 19 10.80 14.68 6.22
C HIS A 19 11.15 15.44 7.51
N LEU A 20 11.23 14.74 8.64
CA LEU A 20 11.68 15.32 9.92
C LEU A 20 13.20 15.64 9.95
N GLY A 21 13.94 15.32 8.89
CA GLY A 21 15.37 15.62 8.76
C GLY A 21 16.31 14.53 9.30
N TYR A 22 15.80 13.35 9.66
CA TYR A 22 16.65 12.24 10.08
C TYR A 22 17.40 11.62 8.90
N LYS A 23 18.65 11.20 9.14
CA LYS A 23 19.40 10.34 8.21
C LYS A 23 19.01 8.89 8.44
N VAL A 24 18.16 8.35 7.57
CA VAL A 24 17.65 6.99 7.70
C VAL A 24 18.49 6.02 6.86
N ARG A 25 18.99 4.95 7.48
CA ARG A 25 19.55 3.79 6.78
C ARG A 25 18.50 2.68 6.75
N TYR A 26 17.96 2.40 5.57
CA TYR A 26 16.93 1.39 5.38
C TYR A 26 17.51 0.11 4.75
N VAL A 27 17.29 -1.03 5.41
CA VAL A 27 17.71 -2.36 4.95
C VAL A 27 16.47 -3.24 4.86
N ARG A 28 16.32 -3.98 3.76
CA ARG A 28 15.20 -4.89 3.52
C ARG A 28 15.74 -6.22 3.03
N ASN A 29 15.34 -7.31 3.69
CA ASN A 29 15.53 -8.63 3.14
C ASN A 29 14.50 -8.87 2.02
N ILE A 30 14.97 -9.19 0.83
CA ILE A 30 14.14 -9.53 -0.35
C ILE A 30 14.33 -10.98 -0.77
N THR A 31 15.23 -11.71 -0.10
CA THR A 31 15.56 -13.09 -0.37
C THR A 31 14.99 -13.98 0.73
N ASP A 32 14.50 -15.15 0.34
CA ASP A 32 14.01 -16.16 1.26
C ASP A 32 14.65 -17.49 0.88
N ALA A 33 15.98 -17.57 1.07
CA ALA A 33 16.72 -18.78 0.69
C ALA A 33 16.32 -19.96 1.59
N GLY A 34 15.90 -19.67 2.83
CA GLY A 34 15.34 -20.64 3.77
C GLY A 34 13.97 -21.24 3.40
N HIS A 35 12.98 -20.46 2.93
CA HIS A 35 11.65 -20.99 2.58
C HIS A 35 11.62 -21.91 1.36
N LEU A 36 12.65 -21.87 0.50
CA LEU A 36 12.67 -22.63 -0.76
C LEU A 36 12.69 -24.15 -0.56
N THR A 37 12.97 -24.62 0.66
CA THR A 37 13.02 -26.05 0.97
C THR A 37 11.71 -26.61 1.52
N ASP A 38 10.78 -25.78 2.04
CA ASP A 38 9.60 -26.27 2.77
C ASP A 38 8.23 -25.69 2.35
N ASP A 39 8.14 -24.52 1.71
CA ASP A 39 6.86 -23.79 1.56
C ASP A 39 6.29 -23.69 0.14
N GLY A 40 6.31 -24.81 -0.58
CA GLY A 40 5.36 -25.06 -1.67
C GLY A 40 3.93 -25.26 -1.14
N ASP A 41 3.36 -24.30 -0.40
CA ASP A 41 2.02 -24.43 0.18
C ASP A 41 0.95 -24.25 -0.91
N ALA A 42 0.58 -25.36 -1.54
CA ALA A 42 -0.40 -25.46 -2.62
C ALA A 42 -1.85 -25.61 -2.14
N GLY A 43 -2.13 -25.40 -0.84
CA GLY A 43 -3.50 -25.32 -0.33
C GLY A 43 -4.33 -26.60 -0.35
N GLU A 44 -3.78 -27.72 -0.82
CA GLU A 44 -4.32 -29.06 -0.58
C GLU A 44 -3.96 -29.50 0.85
N ASP A 45 -4.84 -30.27 1.51
CA ASP A 45 -4.52 -30.93 2.78
C ASP A 45 -3.21 -31.72 2.59
N LYS A 46 -2.14 -31.24 3.23
CA LYS A 46 -0.78 -31.76 3.07
C LYS A 46 -0.72 -33.24 3.46
N ILE A 47 -1.59 -33.68 4.38
CA ILE A 47 -1.69 -35.08 4.78
C ILE A 47 -2.39 -35.89 3.69
N GLU A 48 -3.54 -35.43 3.18
CA GLU A 48 -4.26 -36.17 2.12
C GLU A 48 -3.50 -36.21 0.79
N LYS A 49 -2.81 -35.13 0.41
CA LYS A 49 -1.99 -35.08 -0.80
C LYS A 49 -0.82 -36.05 -0.71
N ARG A 50 -0.12 -36.04 0.43
CA ARG A 50 1.02 -36.92 0.69
C ARG A 50 0.58 -38.38 0.79
N ALA A 51 -0.57 -38.65 1.41
CA ALA A 51 -1.22 -39.95 1.45
C ALA A 51 -1.48 -40.49 0.04
N LYS A 52 -2.07 -39.69 -0.85
CA LYS A 52 -2.28 -40.07 -2.26
C LYS A 52 -0.98 -40.28 -3.03
N LEU A 53 0.02 -39.41 -2.85
CA LEU A 53 1.33 -39.50 -3.51
C LEU A 53 2.13 -40.73 -3.07
N GLU A 54 2.11 -41.03 -1.77
CA GLU A 54 2.86 -42.14 -1.18
C GLU A 54 2.04 -43.45 -1.12
N GLN A 55 0.78 -43.43 -1.59
CA GLN A 55 -0.18 -44.54 -1.51
C GLN A 55 -0.34 -45.08 -0.07
N LEU A 56 -0.41 -44.15 0.89
CA LEU A 56 -0.60 -44.43 2.31
C LEU A 56 -1.91 -43.84 2.79
N GLU A 57 -2.45 -44.33 3.90
CA GLU A 57 -3.61 -43.71 4.54
C GLU A 57 -3.20 -42.40 5.24
N PRO A 58 -4.10 -41.39 5.33
CA PRO A 58 -3.82 -40.12 6.00
C PRO A 58 -3.25 -40.28 7.43
N MET A 59 -3.76 -41.25 8.18
CA MET A 59 -3.27 -41.53 9.54
C MET A 59 -1.85 -42.13 9.56
N GLU A 60 -1.43 -42.84 8.52
CA GLU A 60 -0.05 -43.33 8.39
C GLU A 60 0.91 -42.18 8.08
N ILE A 61 0.46 -41.20 7.29
CA ILE A 61 1.22 -39.97 7.05
C ILE A 61 1.33 -39.13 8.34
N VAL A 62 0.25 -38.98 9.11
CA VAL A 62 0.28 -38.32 10.42
C VAL A 62 1.23 -39.04 11.37
N GLN A 63 1.16 -40.37 11.46
CA GLN A 63 2.06 -41.16 12.30
C GLN A 63 3.51 -41.04 11.83
N LYS A 64 3.76 -41.03 10.51
CA LYS A 64 5.09 -40.82 9.92
C LYS A 64 5.66 -39.45 10.27
N TYR A 65 4.88 -38.38 10.17
CA TYR A 65 5.33 -37.04 10.58
C TYR A 65 5.46 -36.92 12.10
N THR A 66 4.62 -37.60 12.88
CA THR A 66 4.73 -37.66 14.34
C THR A 66 6.02 -38.37 14.75
N ASN A 67 6.32 -39.52 14.14
CA ASN A 67 7.56 -40.25 14.37
C ASN A 67 8.76 -39.44 13.85
N SER A 68 8.65 -38.81 12.68
CA SER A 68 9.71 -37.94 12.15
C SER A 68 9.96 -36.74 13.06
N PHE A 69 8.91 -36.17 13.67
CA PHE A 69 9.03 -35.12 14.67
C PHE A 69 9.78 -35.60 15.92
N HIS A 70 9.57 -36.85 16.32
CA HIS A 70 10.34 -37.50 17.38
C HIS A 70 11.76 -37.93 16.96
N GLU A 71 12.01 -38.09 15.66
CA GLU A 71 13.30 -38.44 15.07
C GLU A 71 14.12 -37.20 14.63
N VAL A 72 13.57 -35.98 14.70
CA VAL A 72 14.37 -34.78 14.45
C VAL A 72 15.44 -34.73 15.53
N ASP A 73 16.70 -34.58 15.10
CA ASP A 73 17.90 -34.50 15.94
C ASP A 73 17.95 -33.16 16.72
N LYS A 74 16.83 -32.81 17.37
CA LYS A 74 16.61 -31.65 18.21
C LYS A 74 16.53 -32.13 19.64
N ARG A 75 17.20 -31.40 20.53
CA ARG A 75 17.14 -31.70 21.97
C ARG A 75 15.83 -31.19 22.57
N ASN A 76 15.24 -30.16 21.97
CA ASN A 76 13.99 -29.55 22.40
C ASN A 76 13.09 -29.24 21.20
N SER A 77 11.77 -29.34 21.39
CA SER A 77 10.76 -28.97 20.39
C SER A 77 10.83 -27.51 19.93
N TYR A 78 11.44 -26.63 20.73
CA TYR A 78 11.62 -25.21 20.41
C TYR A 78 12.93 -24.92 19.64
N ASP A 79 13.78 -25.92 19.39
CA ASP A 79 15.01 -25.73 18.64
C ASP A 79 14.70 -25.36 17.18
N PHE A 80 15.40 -24.35 16.64
CA PHE A 80 15.28 -23.89 15.26
C PHE A 80 16.63 -23.97 14.54
N ALA A 81 16.60 -24.20 13.23
CA ALA A 81 17.80 -24.40 12.44
C ALA A 81 18.53 -23.07 12.17
N LEU A 82 19.84 -23.06 12.37
CA LEU A 82 20.73 -21.97 11.93
C LEU A 82 21.32 -22.25 10.54
N TRP A 83 21.68 -23.51 10.30
CA TRP A 83 22.19 -24.00 9.02
C TRP A 83 21.49 -25.30 8.69
N ILE A 84 20.98 -25.41 7.47
CA ILE A 84 20.19 -26.55 7.01
C ILE A 84 21.04 -27.31 6.00
N LYS A 85 21.33 -28.58 6.29
CA LYS A 85 21.95 -29.48 5.33
C LYS A 85 20.99 -29.71 4.18
N THR A 86 21.40 -29.38 2.96
CA THR A 86 20.56 -29.51 1.77
C THR A 86 20.76 -30.87 1.08
N PRO A 87 19.72 -31.43 0.45
CA PRO A 87 19.89 -32.59 -0.45
C PRO A 87 20.85 -32.29 -1.59
N GLU A 88 21.49 -33.32 -2.15
CA GLU A 88 22.48 -33.15 -3.23
C GLU A 88 21.92 -32.41 -4.45
N ALA A 89 20.64 -32.65 -4.77
CA ALA A 89 19.91 -32.04 -5.88
C ALA A 89 19.49 -30.57 -5.65
N ALA A 90 19.70 -30.01 -4.45
CA ALA A 90 19.37 -28.62 -4.17
C ALA A 90 20.25 -27.68 -5.01
N LEU A 91 19.61 -26.71 -5.67
CA LEU A 91 20.31 -25.72 -6.50
C LEU A 91 21.00 -24.63 -5.67
N GLN A 92 20.42 -24.28 -4.52
CA GLN A 92 20.94 -23.26 -3.61
C GLN A 92 21.60 -23.93 -2.41
N LYS A 93 22.91 -24.15 -2.52
CA LYS A 93 23.74 -24.70 -1.46
C LYS A 93 25.11 -24.05 -1.50
N TRP A 94 25.73 -23.95 -0.33
CA TRP A 94 27.04 -23.35 -0.12
C TRP A 94 27.86 -24.21 0.82
N ASP A 95 29.18 -24.21 0.61
CA ASP A 95 30.11 -24.82 1.56
C ASP A 95 30.09 -24.08 2.91
N SER A 96 30.17 -24.83 4.00
CA SER A 96 30.31 -24.31 5.35
C SER A 96 31.19 -25.23 6.20
N PRO A 97 31.67 -24.78 7.39
CA PRO A 97 32.37 -25.63 8.34
C PRO A 97 31.58 -26.87 8.80
N TRP A 98 30.27 -26.90 8.58
CA TRP A 98 29.36 -27.99 8.95
C TRP A 98 28.89 -28.81 7.73
N GLY A 99 29.53 -28.61 6.56
CA GLY A 99 29.19 -29.23 5.29
C GLY A 99 28.32 -28.35 4.39
N GLU A 100 28.01 -28.86 3.20
CA GLU A 100 27.15 -28.17 2.24
C GLU A 100 25.72 -27.96 2.79
N GLY A 101 25.20 -26.75 2.64
CA GLY A 101 23.85 -26.42 3.07
C GLY A 101 23.41 -25.01 2.71
N CYS A 102 22.34 -24.55 3.35
CA CYS A 102 21.82 -23.19 3.23
C CYS A 102 21.52 -22.60 4.62
N PRO A 103 21.48 -21.26 4.75
CA PRO A 103 21.11 -20.63 6.01
C PRO A 103 19.65 -20.97 6.38
N GLY A 104 19.39 -21.13 7.67
CA GLY A 104 18.03 -21.19 8.19
C GLY A 104 17.37 -19.80 8.08
N TRP A 105 16.07 -19.79 7.79
CA TRP A 105 15.29 -18.58 7.51
C TRP A 105 15.51 -17.43 8.51
N HIS A 106 15.55 -17.73 9.81
CA HIS A 106 15.73 -16.71 10.86
C HIS A 106 17.13 -16.08 10.87
N LEU A 107 18.16 -16.86 10.54
CA LEU A 107 19.57 -16.43 10.66
C LEU A 107 19.92 -15.32 9.68
N GLU A 108 19.29 -15.33 8.49
CA GLU A 108 19.52 -14.33 7.45
C GLU A 108 19.29 -12.91 7.98
N CYS A 109 18.14 -12.67 8.62
CA CYS A 109 17.75 -11.36 9.12
C CYS A 109 18.65 -10.89 10.28
N SER A 110 18.97 -11.76 11.23
CA SER A 110 19.90 -11.46 12.33
C SER A 110 21.30 -11.08 11.83
N ALA A 111 21.85 -11.85 10.89
CA ALA A 111 23.18 -11.61 10.34
C ALA A 111 23.23 -10.30 9.52
N MET A 112 22.22 -10.05 8.68
CA MET A 112 22.15 -8.83 7.88
C MET A 112 21.90 -7.59 8.73
N GLY A 113 20.97 -7.65 9.68
CA GLY A 113 20.68 -6.55 10.60
C GLY A 113 21.96 -6.12 11.33
N THR A 114 22.65 -7.08 11.93
CA THR A 114 23.91 -6.83 12.65
C THR A 114 24.98 -6.23 11.74
N LYS A 115 25.15 -6.75 10.51
CA LYS A 115 26.17 -6.28 9.57
C LYS A 115 25.93 -4.85 9.09
N TYR A 116 24.69 -4.47 8.77
CA TYR A 116 24.39 -3.20 8.09
C TYR A 116 23.93 -2.09 9.04
N LEU A 117 23.32 -2.47 10.16
CA LEU A 117 22.72 -1.55 11.14
C LEU A 117 23.45 -1.58 12.49
N GLY A 118 24.27 -2.60 12.74
CA GLY A 118 25.01 -2.78 13.99
C GLY A 118 24.30 -3.73 14.96
N LYS A 119 24.97 -4.06 16.08
CA LYS A 119 24.48 -5.01 17.09
C LYS A 119 23.18 -4.58 17.77
N GLN A 120 22.88 -3.28 17.76
CA GLN A 120 21.61 -2.73 18.20
C GLN A 120 21.22 -1.56 17.30
N PHE A 121 19.98 -1.56 16.81
CA PHE A 121 19.43 -0.53 15.93
C PHE A 121 18.00 -0.15 16.33
N ASP A 122 17.47 0.89 15.69
CA ASP A 122 16.27 1.59 16.19
C ASP A 122 14.98 0.84 15.91
N ILE A 123 14.65 0.59 14.64
CA ILE A 123 13.36 0.04 14.21
C ILE A 123 13.59 -1.23 13.40
N HIS A 124 12.92 -2.32 13.80
CA HIS A 124 12.75 -3.52 12.99
C HIS A 124 11.26 -3.77 12.79
N GLY A 125 10.85 -4.18 11.60
CA GLY A 125 9.51 -4.66 11.49
C GLY A 125 9.21 -5.57 10.32
N GLY A 126 7.96 -6.04 10.30
CA GLY A 126 7.52 -7.14 9.45
C GLY A 126 6.01 -7.31 9.49
N GLY A 127 5.51 -8.35 8.82
CA GLY A 127 4.12 -8.79 9.00
C GLY A 127 3.89 -9.29 10.42
N PHE A 128 2.65 -9.23 10.91
CA PHE A 128 2.29 -9.71 12.25
C PHE A 128 2.60 -11.21 12.45
N ASP A 129 2.50 -11.99 11.39
CA ASP A 129 2.90 -13.39 11.30
C ASP A 129 4.40 -13.63 11.57
N LEU A 130 5.26 -12.65 11.30
CA LEU A 130 6.69 -12.74 11.58
C LEU A 130 7.02 -12.54 13.07
N LYS A 131 6.07 -12.07 13.89
CA LYS A 131 6.30 -11.92 15.33
C LYS A 131 6.76 -13.23 15.97
N PHE A 132 6.11 -14.33 15.60
CA PHE A 132 6.49 -15.67 16.06
C PHE A 132 6.33 -16.70 14.93
N PRO A 133 7.33 -17.57 14.69
CA PRO A 133 8.57 -17.68 15.46
C PRO A 133 9.67 -16.70 15.01
N HIS A 134 9.53 -16.05 13.86
CA HIS A 134 10.65 -15.43 13.16
C HIS A 134 11.42 -14.37 13.98
N HIS A 135 10.77 -13.29 14.40
CA HIS A 135 11.44 -12.22 15.16
C HIS A 135 11.88 -12.69 16.57
N GLU A 136 11.17 -13.65 17.17
CA GLU A 136 11.57 -14.23 18.46
C GLU A 136 12.88 -15.02 18.32
N CYS A 137 13.02 -15.78 17.22
CA CYS A 137 14.27 -16.46 16.86
C CYS A 137 15.39 -15.44 16.56
N GLU A 138 15.10 -14.32 15.89
CA GLU A 138 16.09 -13.27 15.65
C GLU A 138 16.61 -12.66 16.96
N ILE A 139 15.70 -12.35 17.89
CA ILE A 139 16.08 -11.87 19.23
C ILE A 139 16.96 -12.90 19.93
N ALA A 140 16.57 -14.18 19.92
CA ALA A 140 17.34 -15.25 20.55
C ALA A 140 18.73 -15.41 19.92
N GLN A 141 18.84 -15.33 18.59
CA GLN A 141 20.11 -15.40 17.86
C GLN A 141 21.02 -14.22 18.21
N SER A 142 20.51 -12.98 18.14
CA SER A 142 21.30 -11.79 18.44
C SER A 142 21.70 -11.71 19.91
N VAL A 143 20.79 -11.99 20.85
CA VAL A 143 21.12 -12.00 22.28
C VAL A 143 22.12 -13.13 22.59
N GLY A 144 21.92 -14.32 22.01
CA GLY A 144 22.84 -15.44 22.19
C GLY A 144 24.24 -15.19 21.62
N ALA A 145 24.34 -14.46 20.51
CA ALA A 145 25.62 -14.16 19.86
C ALA A 145 26.33 -12.92 20.44
N ASP A 146 25.58 -11.85 20.73
CA ASP A 146 26.13 -10.53 21.05
C ASP A 146 25.86 -10.06 22.48
N GLY A 147 24.98 -10.73 23.23
CA GLY A 147 24.64 -10.38 24.61
C GLY A 147 23.77 -9.13 24.76
N VAL A 148 23.25 -8.56 23.66
CA VAL A 148 22.41 -7.35 23.65
C VAL A 148 21.16 -7.57 22.80
N THR A 149 20.05 -6.93 23.18
CA THR A 149 18.83 -6.93 22.37
C THR A 149 19.06 -6.14 21.08
N PRO A 150 18.75 -6.70 19.90
CA PRO A 150 19.14 -6.11 18.61
C PRO A 150 18.32 -4.88 18.20
N VAL A 151 17.12 -4.69 18.75
CA VAL A 151 16.14 -3.72 18.25
C VAL A 151 15.50 -2.96 19.41
N ARG A 152 15.32 -1.64 19.25
CA ARG A 152 14.62 -0.78 20.25
C ARG A 152 13.11 -0.77 20.07
N TYR A 153 12.64 -0.70 18.84
CA TYR A 153 11.22 -0.63 18.49
C TYR A 153 10.85 -1.70 17.45
N TRP A 154 9.95 -2.60 17.82
CA TRP A 154 9.39 -3.59 16.91
C TRP A 154 8.06 -3.10 16.33
N MET A 155 7.93 -3.09 15.01
CA MET A 155 6.72 -2.68 14.30
C MET A 155 6.16 -3.82 13.47
N HIS A 156 4.89 -4.16 13.70
CA HIS A 156 4.22 -5.25 12.99
C HIS A 156 2.98 -4.75 12.25
N SER A 157 2.97 -4.89 10.92
CA SER A 157 1.78 -4.60 10.11
C SER A 157 0.80 -5.75 10.18
N ASN A 158 -0.46 -5.42 10.44
CA ASN A 158 -1.51 -6.43 10.62
C ASN A 158 -2.04 -6.95 9.28
N MET A 159 -2.76 -8.06 9.35
CA MET A 159 -3.18 -8.86 8.21
C MET A 159 -4.19 -8.13 7.32
N LEU A 160 -4.21 -8.58 6.07
CA LEU A 160 -5.23 -8.25 5.08
C LEU A 160 -6.24 -9.40 5.00
N THR A 161 -7.52 -9.07 5.02
CA THR A 161 -8.63 -10.00 4.79
C THR A 161 -9.31 -9.67 3.47
N VAL A 162 -10.08 -10.61 2.93
CA VAL A 162 -10.89 -10.45 1.71
C VAL A 162 -12.31 -10.83 2.06
N ASN A 163 -13.24 -9.89 1.94
CA ASN A 163 -14.65 -10.05 2.30
C ASN A 163 -14.83 -10.70 3.70
N GLY A 164 -14.09 -10.20 4.69
CA GLY A 164 -14.09 -10.66 6.09
C GLY A 164 -13.31 -11.95 6.35
N THR A 165 -12.72 -12.58 5.33
CA THR A 165 -12.01 -13.87 5.45
C THR A 165 -10.51 -13.69 5.32
N LYS A 166 -9.71 -14.45 6.08
CA LYS A 166 -8.24 -14.45 5.95
C LYS A 166 -7.84 -14.82 4.51
N MET A 167 -6.88 -14.10 3.94
CA MET A 167 -6.30 -14.49 2.65
C MET A 167 -5.51 -15.80 2.79
N SER A 168 -5.77 -16.76 1.91
CA SER A 168 -4.95 -17.95 1.72
C SER A 168 -5.04 -18.43 0.27
N LYS A 169 -3.99 -19.12 -0.20
CA LYS A 169 -4.00 -19.74 -1.52
C LYS A 169 -5.09 -20.83 -1.63
N SER A 170 -5.35 -21.56 -0.55
CA SER A 170 -6.37 -22.62 -0.49
C SER A 170 -7.81 -22.12 -0.67
N LEU A 171 -8.08 -20.87 -0.29
CA LEU A 171 -9.40 -20.24 -0.45
C LEU A 171 -9.54 -19.50 -1.79
N ASP A 172 -8.53 -19.58 -2.66
CA ASP A 172 -8.45 -18.89 -3.95
C ASP A 172 -8.80 -17.39 -3.87
N ASN A 173 -8.48 -16.79 -2.71
CA ASN A 173 -8.77 -15.39 -2.40
C ASN A 173 -7.48 -14.56 -2.23
N SER A 174 -6.36 -15.06 -2.75
CA SER A 174 -5.07 -14.38 -2.68
C SER A 174 -4.79 -13.60 -3.96
N PHE A 175 -4.61 -12.28 -3.84
CA PHE A 175 -4.32 -11.41 -4.97
C PHE A 175 -2.82 -11.13 -5.09
N LEU A 176 -2.28 -11.27 -6.29
CA LEU A 176 -0.96 -10.73 -6.65
C LEU A 176 -1.11 -9.25 -7.06
N PRO A 177 -0.10 -8.40 -6.79
CA PRO A 177 -0.14 -6.99 -7.20
C PRO A 177 -0.43 -6.82 -8.70
N LYS A 178 0.18 -7.64 -9.56
CA LYS A 178 -0.04 -7.57 -11.02
C LYS A 178 -1.50 -7.79 -11.38
N GLU A 179 -2.17 -8.74 -10.74
CA GLU A 179 -3.57 -9.09 -11.04
C GLU A 179 -4.54 -7.99 -10.62
N LEU A 180 -4.22 -7.25 -9.55
CA LEU A 180 -4.97 -6.06 -9.15
C LEU A 180 -4.86 -4.95 -10.19
N PHE A 181 -3.64 -4.74 -10.69
CA PHE A 181 -3.38 -3.68 -11.65
C PHE A 181 -3.92 -4.00 -13.05
N SER A 182 -3.97 -5.28 -13.43
CA SER A 182 -4.56 -5.71 -14.70
C SER A 182 -6.05 -6.07 -14.60
N GLY A 183 -6.60 -6.22 -13.40
CA GLY A 183 -7.98 -6.67 -13.20
C GLY A 183 -8.22 -8.12 -13.63
N THR A 184 -7.18 -8.95 -13.68
CA THR A 184 -7.26 -10.31 -14.24
C THR A 184 -7.69 -11.36 -13.22
N HIS A 185 -7.74 -11.01 -11.93
CA HIS A 185 -8.18 -11.95 -10.89
C HIS A 185 -9.70 -12.13 -10.94
N PRO A 186 -10.25 -13.37 -10.87
CA PRO A 186 -11.70 -13.62 -11.02
C PRO A 186 -12.60 -12.88 -10.02
N LEU A 187 -12.08 -12.60 -8.82
CA LEU A 187 -12.79 -11.84 -7.77
C LEU A 187 -12.76 -10.31 -7.96
N LEU A 188 -12.12 -9.78 -9.01
CA LEU A 188 -12.10 -8.35 -9.29
C LEU A 188 -13.17 -7.99 -10.32
N GLU A 189 -13.89 -6.90 -10.06
CA GLU A 189 -14.83 -6.32 -11.03
C GLU A 189 -14.11 -5.50 -12.09
N LYS A 190 -12.93 -4.95 -11.77
CA LYS A 190 -12.09 -4.16 -12.69
C LYS A 190 -10.63 -4.11 -12.26
N ALA A 191 -9.80 -3.55 -13.14
CA ALA A 191 -8.44 -3.15 -12.82
C ALA A 191 -8.42 -1.93 -11.88
N TYR A 192 -7.45 -1.89 -10.98
CA TYR A 192 -7.22 -0.74 -10.09
C TYR A 192 -5.80 -0.26 -10.20
N SER A 193 -5.63 1.05 -10.23
CA SER A 193 -4.31 1.61 -10.37
C SER A 193 -3.46 1.43 -9.10
N PRO A 194 -2.12 1.35 -9.22
CA PRO A 194 -1.22 1.30 -8.08
C PRO A 194 -1.49 2.39 -7.02
N MET A 195 -1.82 3.61 -7.44
CA MET A 195 -2.13 4.72 -6.51
C MET A 195 -3.47 4.53 -5.81
N SER A 196 -4.49 4.03 -6.49
CA SER A 196 -5.77 3.68 -5.84
C SER A 196 -5.58 2.57 -4.79
N VAL A 197 -4.79 1.54 -5.11
CA VAL A 197 -4.46 0.45 -4.17
C VAL A 197 -3.61 0.95 -3.00
N ARG A 198 -2.64 1.84 -3.25
CA ARG A 198 -1.84 2.48 -2.21
C ARG A 198 -2.73 3.31 -1.29
N PHE A 199 -3.58 4.16 -1.84
CA PHE A 199 -4.49 5.00 -1.08
C PHE A 199 -5.43 4.15 -0.22
N PHE A 200 -6.03 3.11 -0.80
CA PHE A 200 -6.85 2.13 -0.08
C PHE A 200 -6.13 1.57 1.17
N MET A 201 -4.87 1.17 1.03
CA MET A 201 -4.12 0.64 2.18
C MET A 201 -3.85 1.67 3.27
N LEU A 202 -3.65 2.94 2.89
CA LEU A 202 -3.36 4.04 3.83
C LEU A 202 -4.61 4.50 4.60
N GLN A 203 -5.81 4.14 4.14
CA GLN A 203 -7.08 4.45 4.82
C GLN A 203 -7.32 3.63 6.10
N SER A 204 -6.44 2.67 6.43
CA SER A 204 -6.50 1.91 7.68
C SER A 204 -5.14 1.94 8.37
N HIS A 205 -5.17 2.16 9.69
CA HIS A 205 -3.98 2.13 10.53
C HIS A 205 -3.19 0.83 10.29
N TYR A 206 -1.86 0.89 10.21
CA TYR A 206 -1.04 -0.26 9.81
C TYR A 206 -1.18 -1.48 10.75
N ARG A 207 -1.54 -1.25 12.02
CA ARG A 207 -1.81 -2.27 13.05
C ARG A 207 -3.24 -2.81 13.04
N SER A 208 -4.15 -2.22 12.28
CA SER A 208 -5.54 -2.69 12.16
C SER A 208 -5.67 -3.73 11.05
N THR A 209 -6.60 -4.66 11.15
CA THR A 209 -6.95 -5.50 9.98
C THR A 209 -7.52 -4.62 8.88
N LEU A 210 -7.14 -4.88 7.63
CA LEU A 210 -7.70 -4.19 6.48
C LEU A 210 -8.45 -5.19 5.62
N ASP A 211 -9.74 -4.94 5.43
CA ASP A 211 -10.60 -5.80 4.64
C ASP A 211 -10.72 -5.33 3.20
N PHE A 212 -10.39 -6.23 2.29
CA PHE A 212 -10.39 -6.04 0.86
C PHE A 212 -11.75 -6.45 0.27
N SER A 213 -12.36 -5.55 -0.49
CA SER A 213 -13.54 -5.81 -1.32
C SER A 213 -13.56 -4.87 -2.53
N ASN A 214 -14.28 -5.23 -3.60
CA ASN A 214 -14.44 -4.34 -4.75
C ASN A 214 -15.07 -3.00 -4.35
N GLY A 215 -16.11 -3.02 -3.50
CA GLY A 215 -16.74 -1.80 -3.00
C GLY A 215 -15.77 -0.89 -2.24
N ALA A 216 -14.88 -1.45 -1.42
CA ALA A 216 -13.87 -0.68 -0.70
C ALA A 216 -12.80 -0.09 -1.63
N LEU A 217 -12.34 -0.85 -2.63
CA LEU A 217 -11.39 -0.34 -3.62
C LEU A 217 -11.97 0.76 -4.51
N GLN A 218 -13.21 0.60 -4.97
CA GLN A 218 -13.91 1.63 -5.76
C GLN A 218 -14.13 2.90 -4.92
N ALA A 219 -14.45 2.76 -3.64
CA ALA A 219 -14.56 3.90 -2.74
C ALA A 219 -13.20 4.60 -2.53
N ALA A 220 -12.12 3.83 -2.40
CA ALA A 220 -10.77 4.35 -2.29
C ALA A 220 -10.35 5.11 -3.56
N GLU A 221 -10.60 4.57 -4.75
CA GLU A 221 -10.31 5.22 -6.03
C GLU A 221 -11.03 6.57 -6.19
N ARG A 222 -12.33 6.63 -5.84
CA ARG A 222 -13.08 7.91 -5.82
C ARG A 222 -12.49 8.89 -4.81
N GLY A 223 -12.13 8.41 -3.62
CA GLY A 223 -11.50 9.21 -2.58
C GLY A 223 -10.14 9.78 -3.01
N PHE A 224 -9.29 8.94 -3.60
CA PHE A 224 -8.01 9.30 -4.16
C PHE A 224 -8.16 10.35 -5.25
N THR A 225 -9.06 10.12 -6.22
CA THR A 225 -9.33 11.06 -7.32
C THR A 225 -9.75 12.43 -6.80
N ARG A 226 -10.59 12.47 -5.75
CA ARG A 226 -11.01 13.73 -5.11
C ARG A 226 -9.83 14.49 -4.50
N LEU A 227 -8.94 13.80 -3.76
CA LEU A 227 -7.75 14.44 -3.18
C LEU A 227 -6.74 14.85 -4.25
N LEU A 228 -6.56 14.05 -5.29
CA LEU A 228 -5.70 14.39 -6.43
C LEU A 228 -6.19 15.65 -7.15
N ASN A 229 -7.49 15.78 -7.37
CA ASN A 229 -8.07 16.99 -7.97
C ASN A 229 -7.94 18.22 -7.07
N CYS A 230 -8.04 18.02 -5.75
CA CYS A 230 -7.78 19.07 -4.77
C CYS A 230 -6.31 19.51 -4.81
N TYR A 231 -5.37 18.57 -4.84
CA TYR A 231 -3.94 18.84 -5.01
C TYR A 231 -3.65 19.65 -6.28
N LYS A 232 -4.23 19.23 -7.42
CA LYS A 232 -4.14 19.95 -8.71
C LYS A 232 -4.76 21.35 -8.66
N THR A 233 -5.81 21.54 -7.86
CA THR A 233 -6.46 22.84 -7.67
C THR A 233 -5.56 23.75 -6.83
N LEU A 234 -5.06 23.26 -5.69
CA LEU A 234 -4.22 24.02 -4.76
C LEU A 234 -2.90 24.46 -5.39
N SER A 235 -2.32 23.65 -6.29
CA SER A 235 -1.10 24.02 -6.99
C SER A 235 -1.29 25.25 -7.89
N LYS A 236 -2.48 25.41 -8.49
CA LYS A 236 -2.86 26.53 -9.37
C LYS A 236 -3.53 27.70 -8.65
N LEU A 237 -4.09 27.48 -7.45
CA LEU A 237 -4.76 28.52 -6.68
C LEU A 237 -3.72 29.52 -6.17
N GLU A 238 -3.78 30.77 -6.60
CA GLU A 238 -2.89 31.84 -6.15
C GLU A 238 -3.52 32.61 -4.99
N HIS A 239 -2.68 33.00 -4.02
CA HIS A 239 -3.10 33.90 -2.96
C HIS A 239 -3.41 35.28 -3.53
N LYS A 240 -4.50 35.89 -3.06
CA LYS A 240 -4.89 37.26 -3.40
C LYS A 240 -5.21 37.98 -2.11
N ALA A 241 -4.54 39.10 -1.85
CA ALA A 241 -4.77 39.89 -0.64
C ALA A 241 -6.24 40.33 -0.54
N GLY A 242 -6.80 40.22 0.66
CA GLY A 242 -8.18 40.60 0.98
C GLY A 242 -8.34 40.87 2.47
N THR A 243 -9.59 40.89 2.94
CA THR A 243 -9.90 41.02 4.36
C THR A 243 -9.65 39.69 5.06
N VAL A 244 -8.60 39.63 5.88
CA VAL A 244 -8.26 38.44 6.67
C VAL A 244 -9.36 38.16 7.69
N ASP A 245 -9.77 36.90 7.76
CA ASP A 245 -10.71 36.38 8.75
C ASP A 245 -9.93 35.53 9.78
N ALA A 246 -9.97 35.97 11.05
CA ALA A 246 -9.21 35.32 12.11
C ALA A 246 -9.66 33.88 12.39
N GLN A 247 -10.94 33.56 12.20
CA GLN A 247 -11.47 32.22 12.41
C GLN A 247 -11.05 31.30 11.26
N GLU A 248 -11.09 31.77 10.01
CA GLU A 248 -10.61 30.98 8.87
C GLU A 248 -9.11 30.68 8.97
N VAL A 249 -8.31 31.66 9.42
CA VAL A 249 -6.89 31.45 9.70
C VAL A 249 -6.68 30.39 10.78
N LEU A 250 -7.44 30.47 11.87
CA LEU A 250 -7.35 29.52 12.98
C LEU A 250 -7.73 28.09 12.52
N ASP A 251 -8.85 27.93 11.81
CA ASP A 251 -9.31 26.64 11.29
C ASP A 251 -8.23 25.97 10.41
N VAL A 252 -7.63 26.72 9.49
CA VAL A 252 -6.61 26.20 8.58
C VAL A 252 -5.34 25.81 9.33
N LYS A 253 -4.91 26.62 10.31
CA LYS A 253 -3.78 26.27 11.18
C LYS A 253 -4.05 25.00 11.99
N GLN A 254 -5.26 24.85 12.53
CA GLN A 254 -5.67 23.66 13.27
C GLN A 254 -5.63 22.40 12.38
N PHE A 255 -6.06 22.48 11.12
CA PHE A 255 -5.89 21.34 10.20
C PHE A 255 -4.41 21.01 9.99
N CYS A 256 -3.56 22.02 9.80
CA CYS A 256 -2.13 21.80 9.59
C CYS A 256 -1.46 21.20 10.83
N GLU A 257 -1.87 21.59 12.04
CA GLU A 257 -1.37 20.99 13.28
C GLU A 257 -1.92 19.57 13.49
N ALA A 258 -3.21 19.35 13.25
CA ALA A 258 -3.87 18.06 13.44
C ALA A 258 -3.27 16.96 12.57
N ILE A 259 -2.95 17.25 11.30
CA ILE A 259 -2.36 16.23 10.43
C ILE A 259 -0.96 15.80 10.90
N TYR A 260 -0.16 16.72 11.47
CA TYR A 260 1.11 16.39 12.12
C TYR A 260 0.92 15.64 13.44
N ALA A 261 -0.09 15.99 14.24
CA ALA A 261 -0.42 15.27 15.47
C ALA A 261 -0.80 13.81 15.15
N ASN A 262 -1.63 13.60 14.14
CA ASN A 262 -2.09 12.27 13.73
C ASN A 262 -0.93 11.37 13.26
N ILE A 263 -0.03 11.87 12.41
CA ILE A 263 1.10 11.03 11.94
C ILE A 263 2.13 10.78 13.06
N ASN A 264 2.25 11.68 14.04
CA ASN A 264 3.09 11.46 15.23
C ASN A 264 2.47 10.46 16.22
N ASP A 265 1.16 10.24 16.16
CA ASP A 265 0.47 9.17 16.87
C ASP A 265 0.57 7.86 16.08
N ASP A 266 1.68 7.14 16.28
CA ASP A 266 1.92 5.81 15.71
C ASP A 266 1.74 5.72 14.17
N PHE A 267 2.11 6.77 13.44
CA PHE A 267 1.96 6.84 11.98
C PHE A 267 0.49 6.69 11.51
N ASN A 268 -0.46 7.34 12.18
CA ASN A 268 -1.88 7.23 11.84
C ASN A 268 -2.23 7.93 10.52
N THR A 269 -2.09 7.19 9.42
CA THR A 269 -2.39 7.64 8.05
C THR A 269 -3.89 7.80 7.81
N ALA A 270 -4.73 7.02 8.48
CA ALA A 270 -6.19 7.09 8.30
C ALA A 270 -6.74 8.44 8.78
N GLU A 271 -6.38 8.86 9.98
CA GLU A 271 -6.75 10.17 10.53
C GLU A 271 -6.05 11.31 9.78
N SER A 272 -4.82 11.11 9.32
CA SER A 272 -4.14 12.10 8.46
C SER A 272 -4.88 12.34 7.13
N ILE A 273 -5.40 11.27 6.50
CA ILE A 273 -6.22 11.36 5.28
C ILE A 273 -7.56 12.05 5.56
N ALA A 274 -8.17 11.81 6.73
CA ALA A 274 -9.39 12.50 7.13
C ALA A 274 -9.18 14.02 7.16
N VAL A 275 -8.07 14.48 7.75
CA VAL A 275 -7.71 15.91 7.76
C VAL A 275 -7.45 16.45 6.36
N LEU A 276 -6.80 15.69 5.46
CA LEU A 276 -6.67 16.10 4.05
C LEU A 276 -8.04 16.30 3.38
N PHE A 277 -9.03 15.47 3.70
CA PHE A 277 -10.38 15.67 3.20
C PHE A 277 -11.06 16.92 3.78
N ASP A 278 -10.80 17.28 5.04
CA ASP A 278 -11.31 18.53 5.61
C ASP A 278 -10.64 19.76 4.99
N MET A 279 -9.32 19.73 4.81
CA MET A 279 -8.60 20.74 4.02
C MET A 279 -9.18 20.85 2.60
N SER A 280 -9.52 19.72 1.96
CA SER A 280 -10.08 19.71 0.60
C SER A 280 -11.42 20.46 0.50
N LYS A 281 -12.24 20.45 1.56
CA LYS A 281 -13.51 21.20 1.60
C LYS A 281 -13.25 22.71 1.54
N LYS A 282 -12.29 23.22 2.34
CA LYS A 282 -11.89 24.64 2.33
C LYS A 282 -11.28 25.02 0.98
N ILE A 283 -10.37 24.21 0.44
CA ILE A 283 -9.73 24.46 -0.86
C ILE A 283 -10.76 24.57 -1.99
N ASN A 284 -11.76 23.69 -2.01
CA ASN A 284 -12.84 23.75 -2.99
C ASN A 284 -13.73 24.99 -2.78
N ALA A 285 -14.03 25.37 -1.54
CA ALA A 285 -14.78 26.59 -1.25
C ALA A 285 -14.04 27.86 -1.73
N TYR A 286 -12.70 27.90 -1.63
CA TYR A 286 -11.90 28.99 -2.20
C TYR A 286 -11.91 28.99 -3.73
N LYS A 287 -11.81 27.80 -4.35
CA LYS A 287 -11.87 27.65 -5.81
C LYS A 287 -13.22 28.13 -6.38
N GLU A 288 -14.31 27.79 -5.71
CA GLU A 288 -15.68 28.11 -6.13
C GLU A 288 -16.09 29.55 -5.80
N GLY A 289 -15.26 30.27 -5.03
CA GLY A 289 -15.54 31.65 -4.60
C GLY A 289 -16.60 31.75 -3.50
N VAL A 290 -16.98 30.63 -2.88
CA VAL A 290 -17.84 30.62 -1.68
C VAL A 290 -17.11 31.27 -0.50
N LEU A 291 -15.81 30.99 -0.39
CA LEU A 291 -14.89 31.71 0.50
C LEU A 291 -13.88 32.46 -0.37
N SER A 292 -13.51 33.67 0.04
CA SER A 292 -12.41 34.39 -0.61
C SER A 292 -11.08 33.84 -0.11
N ILE A 293 -10.15 33.48 -1.00
CA ILE A 293 -8.79 33.09 -0.59
C ILE A 293 -8.05 34.19 0.19
N GLY A 294 -8.48 35.45 0.02
CA GLY A 294 -7.96 36.59 0.76
C GLY A 294 -8.41 36.66 2.23
N THR A 295 -9.26 35.73 2.69
CA THR A 295 -9.53 35.57 4.13
C THR A 295 -8.35 34.94 4.87
N LEU A 296 -7.45 34.26 4.17
CA LEU A 296 -6.20 33.77 4.74
C LEU A 296 -5.12 34.85 4.59
N ASP A 297 -4.31 35.02 5.63
CA ASP A 297 -3.03 35.72 5.48
C ASP A 297 -2.05 34.88 4.62
N ALA A 298 -1.01 35.53 4.10
CA ALA A 298 -0.06 34.90 3.19
C ALA A 298 0.71 33.73 3.84
N GLU A 299 0.97 33.82 5.14
CA GLU A 299 1.67 32.80 5.92
C GLU A 299 0.81 31.52 6.04
N THR A 300 -0.46 31.69 6.37
CA THR A 300 -1.42 30.60 6.56
C THR A 300 -1.75 29.92 5.23
N TYR A 301 -1.88 30.69 4.15
CA TYR A 301 -1.99 30.12 2.80
C TYR A 301 -0.75 29.29 2.43
N ALA A 302 0.45 29.80 2.69
CA ALA A 302 1.70 29.08 2.43
C ALA A 302 1.79 27.80 3.27
N LEU A 303 1.38 27.86 4.54
CA LEU A 303 1.33 26.71 5.43
C LEU A 303 0.36 25.64 4.91
N LEU A 304 -0.85 26.02 4.48
CA LEU A 304 -1.81 25.10 3.87
C LEU A 304 -1.23 24.43 2.62
N LYS A 305 -0.66 25.22 1.72
CA LYS A 305 -0.11 24.73 0.44
C LYS A 305 1.04 23.75 0.68
N THR A 306 1.98 24.11 1.55
CA THR A 306 3.11 23.26 1.90
C THR A 306 2.65 21.99 2.61
N THR A 307 1.83 22.12 3.65
CA THR A 307 1.38 20.97 4.45
C THR A 307 0.59 19.98 3.60
N PHE A 308 -0.39 20.44 2.82
CA PHE A 308 -1.17 19.56 1.95
C PHE A 308 -0.27 18.85 0.93
N THR A 309 0.66 19.58 0.30
CA THR A 309 1.58 19.02 -0.70
C THR A 309 2.51 17.97 -0.10
N VAL A 310 3.16 18.29 1.02
CA VAL A 310 4.07 17.39 1.73
C VAL A 310 3.34 16.12 2.16
N PHE A 311 2.17 16.23 2.77
CA PHE A 311 1.44 15.05 3.21
C PHE A 311 0.92 14.21 2.05
N PHE A 312 0.30 14.84 1.05
CA PHE A 312 -0.23 14.11 -0.10
C PHE A 312 0.88 13.39 -0.88
N ARG A 313 1.95 14.11 -1.24
CA ARG A 313 2.97 13.62 -2.15
C ARG A 313 4.18 12.99 -1.45
N ASP A 314 4.76 13.70 -0.50
CA ASP A 314 6.08 13.34 0.02
C ASP A 314 5.98 12.27 1.11
N ILE A 315 5.01 12.41 2.04
CA ILE A 315 4.75 11.47 3.13
C ILE A 315 3.88 10.30 2.66
N LEU A 316 2.65 10.56 2.20
CA LEU A 316 1.74 9.50 1.77
C LEU A 316 2.14 8.88 0.44
N GLY A 317 3.07 9.49 -0.31
CA GLY A 317 3.60 8.92 -1.56
C GLY A 317 2.54 8.79 -2.66
N LEU A 318 1.52 9.66 -2.64
CA LEU A 318 0.48 9.70 -3.66
C LEU A 318 0.91 10.65 -4.78
N ASP A 319 0.74 10.23 -6.02
CA ASP A 319 1.03 11.09 -7.16
C ASP A 319 -0.01 10.85 -8.26
N LYS A 320 -0.02 11.72 -9.27
CA LYS A 320 -0.66 11.37 -10.53
C LYS A 320 0.09 10.17 -11.12
N GLU A 321 -0.65 9.20 -11.62
CA GLU A 321 -0.04 8.23 -12.53
C GLU A 321 0.19 8.93 -13.86
N GLU A 322 1.31 8.65 -14.50
CA GLU A 322 1.48 9.01 -15.90
C GLU A 322 0.38 8.27 -16.66
N GLU A 323 -0.59 9.03 -17.18
CA GLU A 323 -1.48 8.49 -18.19
C GLU A 323 -0.58 7.98 -19.31
N GLN A 324 -0.61 6.67 -19.58
CA GLN A 324 -0.04 6.13 -20.80
C GLN A 324 -0.53 7.03 -21.93
N ASP A 325 0.43 7.63 -22.63
CA ASP A 325 0.28 8.68 -23.64
C ASP A 325 -1.07 8.60 -24.37
N ASN A 326 -2.08 9.22 -23.78
CA ASN A 326 -3.46 9.16 -24.24
C ASN A 326 -3.70 10.26 -25.28
N ASN A 327 -2.64 10.79 -25.90
CA ASN A 327 -2.71 11.76 -26.98
C ASN A 327 -3.71 11.35 -28.08
N VAL A 328 -3.84 10.04 -28.34
CA VAL A 328 -4.84 9.51 -29.28
C VAL A 328 -6.26 9.64 -28.71
N THR A 329 -6.48 9.26 -27.46
CA THR A 329 -7.79 9.34 -26.79
C THR A 329 -8.23 10.80 -26.62
N GLU A 330 -7.33 11.68 -26.21
CA GLU A 330 -7.56 13.12 -26.06
C GLU A 330 -7.79 13.78 -27.43
N GLY A 331 -7.01 13.42 -28.44
CA GLY A 331 -7.23 13.85 -29.83
C GLY A 331 -8.58 13.39 -30.40
N LEU A 332 -8.98 12.14 -30.15
CA LEU A 332 -10.28 11.61 -30.55
C LEU A 332 -11.43 12.31 -29.81
N MET A 333 -11.29 12.53 -28.51
CA MET A 333 -12.31 13.23 -27.72
C MET A 333 -12.47 14.69 -28.14
N ASN A 334 -11.36 15.39 -28.41
CA ASN A 334 -11.42 16.75 -28.94
C ASN A 334 -12.15 16.80 -30.28
N LEU A 335 -11.90 15.84 -31.18
CA LEU A 335 -12.62 15.74 -32.45
C LEU A 335 -14.13 15.46 -32.24
N ILE A 336 -14.49 14.55 -31.34
CA ILE A 336 -15.89 14.21 -31.06
C ILE A 336 -16.63 15.39 -30.43
N LEU A 337 -16.00 16.12 -29.51
CA LEU A 337 -16.60 17.31 -28.89
C LEU A 337 -16.76 18.45 -29.89
N GLU A 338 -15.81 18.64 -30.80
CA GLU A 338 -15.91 19.62 -31.88
C GLU A 338 -17.05 19.27 -32.85
N LEU A 339 -17.17 18.00 -33.26
CA LEU A 339 -18.30 17.53 -34.07
C LEU A 339 -19.64 17.76 -33.34
N ARG A 340 -19.71 17.46 -32.04
CA ARG A 340 -20.89 17.73 -31.22
C ARG A 340 -21.23 19.22 -31.18
N LYS A 341 -20.23 20.09 -31.07
CA LYS A 341 -20.41 21.55 -31.08
C LYS A 341 -20.95 22.03 -32.43
N GLN A 342 -20.45 21.49 -33.54
CA GLN A 342 -20.91 21.82 -34.90
C GLN A 342 -22.36 21.40 -35.14
N VAL A 343 -22.76 20.18 -34.73
CA VAL A 343 -24.17 19.75 -34.88
C VAL A 343 -25.11 20.58 -34.02
N ARG A 344 -24.69 20.98 -32.80
CA ARG A 344 -25.46 21.91 -31.95
C ARG A 344 -25.59 23.30 -32.58
N ALA A 345 -24.52 23.83 -33.17
CA ALA A 345 -24.54 25.12 -33.87
C ALA A 345 -25.50 25.09 -35.07
N ASN A 346 -25.59 23.95 -35.75
CA ASN A 346 -26.53 23.70 -36.84
C ASN A 346 -27.97 23.37 -36.37
N LYS A 347 -28.24 23.45 -35.06
CA LYS A 347 -29.53 23.13 -34.42
C LYS A 347 -29.99 21.67 -34.60
N ASP A 348 -29.08 20.75 -34.93
CA ASP A 348 -29.34 19.31 -34.94
C ASP A 348 -29.13 18.73 -33.53
N PHE A 349 -30.14 18.94 -32.69
CA PHE A 349 -30.13 18.48 -31.31
C PHE A 349 -30.21 16.95 -31.19
N ALA A 350 -30.84 16.27 -32.14
CA ALA A 350 -30.97 14.82 -32.15
C ALA A 350 -29.60 14.14 -32.31
N SER A 351 -28.77 14.61 -33.26
CA SER A 351 -27.41 14.10 -33.43
C SER A 351 -26.50 14.48 -32.25
N SER A 352 -26.67 15.68 -31.68
CA SER A 352 -25.95 16.11 -30.48
C SER A 352 -26.23 15.19 -29.28
N ASP A 353 -27.49 14.84 -29.06
CA ASP A 353 -27.90 13.95 -27.96
C ASP A 353 -27.42 12.53 -28.21
N LYS A 354 -27.48 12.04 -29.45
CA LYS A 354 -26.92 10.73 -29.82
C LYS A 354 -25.42 10.61 -29.52
N ILE A 355 -24.63 11.66 -29.80
CA ILE A 355 -23.20 11.68 -29.45
C ILE A 355 -23.01 11.67 -27.93
N ARG A 356 -23.79 12.46 -27.18
CA ARG A 356 -23.71 12.48 -25.71
C ARG A 356 -24.06 11.12 -25.13
N ASP A 357 -25.13 10.50 -25.61
CA ASP A 357 -25.63 9.25 -25.06
C ASP A 357 -24.68 8.08 -25.39
N ALA A 358 -24.10 8.05 -26.60
CA ALA A 358 -23.05 7.10 -26.94
C ALA A 358 -21.77 7.27 -26.10
N LEU A 359 -21.40 8.52 -25.76
CA LEU A 359 -20.31 8.78 -24.83
C LEU A 359 -20.66 8.31 -23.41
N ASN A 360 -21.89 8.55 -22.94
CA ASN A 360 -22.36 8.08 -21.64
C ASN A 360 -22.36 6.54 -21.55
N GLU A 361 -22.70 5.82 -22.63
CA GLU A 361 -22.61 4.35 -22.70
C GLU A 361 -21.18 3.83 -22.55
N LEU A 362 -20.18 4.63 -22.94
CA LEU A 362 -18.76 4.36 -22.73
C LEU A 362 -18.25 4.90 -21.37
N ASN A 363 -19.17 5.29 -20.48
CA ASN A 363 -18.89 5.95 -19.20
C ASN A 363 -18.12 7.27 -19.33
N ILE A 364 -18.23 7.97 -20.46
CA ILE A 364 -17.65 9.28 -20.69
C ILE A 364 -18.73 10.34 -20.49
N LYS A 365 -18.64 11.10 -19.40
CA LYS A 365 -19.54 12.23 -19.16
C LYS A 365 -19.01 13.50 -19.77
N VAL A 366 -19.90 14.20 -20.47
CA VAL A 366 -19.66 15.52 -21.05
C VAL A 366 -20.34 16.58 -20.19
N LYS A 367 -19.59 17.60 -19.77
CA LYS A 367 -20.08 18.77 -19.02
C LYS A 367 -19.93 20.03 -19.88
N ASP A 368 -21.07 20.59 -20.29
CA ASP A 368 -21.12 21.86 -21.00
C ASP A 368 -21.00 23.03 -19.98
N GLY A 369 -19.87 23.74 -20.00
CA GLY A 369 -19.64 24.97 -19.24
C GLY A 369 -20.02 26.23 -20.02
N LYS A 370 -19.86 27.40 -19.40
CA LYS A 370 -20.17 28.70 -20.03
C LYS A 370 -19.27 29.01 -21.24
N ASP A 371 -18.00 28.65 -21.14
CA ASP A 371 -16.97 28.97 -22.15
C ASP A 371 -16.33 27.72 -22.78
N GLU A 372 -16.46 26.54 -22.14
CA GLU A 372 -15.80 25.30 -22.55
C GLU A 372 -16.68 24.07 -22.25
N THR A 373 -16.68 23.10 -23.17
CA THR A 373 -17.21 21.75 -22.92
C THR A 373 -16.07 20.86 -22.44
N THR A 374 -16.18 20.36 -21.22
CA THR A 374 -15.20 19.44 -20.64
C THR A 374 -15.75 18.02 -20.62
N TRP A 375 -14.87 17.02 -20.55
CA TRP A 375 -15.27 15.62 -20.44
C TRP A 375 -14.50 14.94 -19.30
N SER A 376 -15.08 13.86 -18.77
CA SER A 376 -14.47 13.02 -17.75
C SER A 376 -14.93 11.59 -17.93
N ILE A 377 -14.02 10.63 -17.76
CA ILE A 377 -14.39 9.21 -17.64
C ILE A 377 -14.91 9.01 -16.22
N GLU A 378 -16.17 8.61 -16.08
CA GLU A 378 -16.66 8.00 -14.84
C GLU A 378 -16.20 6.55 -14.84
N GLN A 379 -15.40 6.16 -13.84
CA GLN A 379 -14.91 4.79 -13.66
C GLN A 379 -15.73 4.02 -12.64
#